data_AF-A0ABD2UKG2-F1
#
_entry.id   AF-A0ABD2UKG2-F1
#
_cell.length_a   1.000
_cell.length_b   1.000
_cell.length_c   1.000
_cell.angle_alpha   90.00
_cell.angle_beta   90.00
_cell.angle_gamma   90.00
#
_symmetry.space_group_name_H-M   'P 1'
#
loop_
_entity.id
_entity.type
_entity.pdbx_description
1 polymer ?
#
loop_
_entity_poly.entity_id
_entity_poly.type
_entity_poly.pdbx_seq_one_letter_code
_entity_poly.pdbx_strand_id
1 'polypeptide(L)'
;MINESMSNNERSTDQPPHNVAWEGDVYSQVLGNEKSGYVRGLGLGPTPSVLWGSKSFVENIVVEDSSNDVAQRLEQEITELKEKQNEEMDLMKQNHEKLQSELLQIRQLMQKYALTESFPQAINGTSNEQVPNHNSGKK
;
A
#
# COMPACT_ATOMS: atom_id res chain seq x y z
N MET A 1 -18.34 -36.80 50.39
CA MET A 1 -18.87 -37.65 49.30
C MET A 1 -20.29 -37.21 49.03
N ILE A 2 -20.49 -36.48 47.94
CA ILE A 2 -21.80 -36.17 47.38
C ILE A 2 -21.58 -36.19 45.87
N ASN A 3 -22.40 -36.96 45.17
CA ASN A 3 -22.19 -37.41 43.82
C ASN A 3 -23.17 -36.60 42.97
N GLU A 4 -22.68 -35.59 42.25
CA GLU A 4 -23.51 -34.85 41.30
C GLU A 4 -23.33 -35.44 39.91
N SER A 5 -24.43 -35.96 39.41
CA SER A 5 -24.62 -36.57 38.11
C SER A 5 -24.45 -35.53 37.00
N MET A 6 -23.41 -35.67 36.19
CA MET A 6 -23.25 -34.91 34.95
C MET A 6 -24.32 -35.36 33.94
N SER A 7 -25.38 -34.59 33.82
CA SER A 7 -26.31 -34.67 32.68
C SER A 7 -25.58 -34.13 31.45
N ASN A 8 -25.30 -35.02 30.49
CA ASN A 8 -24.55 -34.69 29.29
C ASN A 8 -25.34 -33.75 28.38
N ASN A 9 -24.77 -32.55 28.21
CA ASN A 9 -24.85 -31.64 27.07
C ASN A 9 -25.96 -31.93 26.04
N GLU A 10 -27.01 -31.12 26.13
CA GLU A 10 -27.82 -30.76 24.98
C GLU A 10 -26.89 -30.19 23.89
N ARG A 11 -26.88 -30.86 22.74
CA ARG A 11 -26.17 -30.41 21.55
C ARG A 11 -26.91 -29.16 21.06
N SER A 12 -26.44 -27.98 21.45
CA SER A 12 -26.87 -26.70 20.86
C SER A 12 -26.48 -26.72 19.38
N THR A 13 -27.40 -27.14 18.52
CA THR A 13 -27.36 -26.82 17.11
C THR A 13 -27.92 -25.41 16.96
N ASP A 14 -27.07 -24.40 17.15
CA ASP A 14 -27.29 -23.02 16.70
C ASP A 14 -27.25 -22.99 15.15
N GLN A 15 -28.17 -23.70 14.51
CA GLN A 15 -28.59 -23.39 13.15
C GLN A 15 -29.65 -22.29 13.27
N PRO A 16 -29.60 -21.24 12.42
CA PRO A 16 -30.73 -20.33 12.31
C PRO A 16 -31.97 -21.18 12.05
N PRO A 17 -33.09 -20.89 12.73
CA PRO A 17 -34.26 -21.74 12.58
C PRO A 17 -34.63 -21.73 11.10
N HIS A 18 -34.55 -22.90 10.46
CA HIS A 18 -35.03 -23.13 9.10
C HIS A 18 -36.57 -23.09 9.11
N ASN A 19 -37.15 -22.04 9.69
CA ASN A 19 -38.59 -21.85 9.78
C ASN A 19 -39.05 -21.46 8.38
N VAL A 20 -39.57 -22.44 7.66
CA VAL A 20 -40.21 -22.18 6.38
C VAL A 20 -41.52 -21.46 6.67
N ALA A 21 -41.88 -20.44 5.89
CA ALA A 21 -43.01 -19.54 6.19
C ALA A 21 -44.37 -20.24 6.37
N TRP A 22 -44.51 -21.49 5.92
CA TRP A 22 -45.72 -22.33 6.06
C TRP A 22 -45.63 -23.36 7.21
N GLU A 23 -44.49 -23.48 7.89
CA GLU A 23 -44.32 -24.42 9.00
C GLU A 23 -45.18 -23.97 10.20
N GLY A 24 -46.16 -24.79 10.57
CA GLY A 24 -47.08 -24.51 11.68
C GLY A 24 -48.40 -23.86 11.27
N ASP A 25 -48.64 -23.65 9.97
CA ASP A 25 -49.96 -23.21 9.50
C ASP A 25 -51.01 -24.34 9.53
N VAL A 26 -52.29 -23.98 9.40
CA VAL A 26 -53.42 -24.94 9.43
C VAL A 26 -53.28 -26.00 8.32
N TYR A 27 -52.69 -25.64 7.18
CA TYR A 27 -52.51 -26.55 6.06
C TYR A 27 -51.41 -27.59 6.31
N SER A 28 -50.31 -27.21 6.95
CA SER A 28 -49.21 -28.10 7.33
C SER A 28 -49.66 -29.13 8.38
N GLN A 29 -50.58 -28.77 9.28
CA GLN A 29 -51.15 -29.71 10.26
C GLN A 29 -52.01 -30.79 9.60
N VAL A 30 -52.83 -30.42 8.61
CA VAL A 30 -53.78 -31.35 7.97
C VAL A 30 -53.11 -32.16 6.85
N LEU A 31 -52.24 -31.52 6.08
CA LEU A 31 -51.70 -32.07 4.83
C LEU A 31 -50.21 -32.46 4.96
N GLY A 32 -49.59 -32.20 6.11
CA GLY A 32 -48.19 -32.48 6.39
C GLY A 32 -47.22 -31.51 5.72
N ASN A 33 -45.92 -31.72 5.97
CA ASN A 33 -44.83 -30.96 5.37
C ASN A 33 -44.78 -31.14 3.84
N GLU A 34 -44.38 -30.07 3.15
CA GLU A 34 -44.17 -30.12 1.70
C GLU A 34 -42.96 -31.00 1.33
N LYS A 35 -43.05 -31.66 0.17
CA LYS A 35 -41.93 -32.47 -0.38
C LYS A 35 -40.88 -31.53 -0.98
N SER A 36 -39.62 -31.95 -1.02
CA SER A 36 -38.55 -31.15 -1.61
C SER A 36 -38.83 -30.81 -3.08
N GLY A 37 -38.80 -29.52 -3.42
CA GLY A 37 -39.19 -29.05 -4.75
C GLY A 37 -40.71 -29.08 -4.98
N TYR A 38 -41.55 -29.09 -3.96
CA TYR A 38 -43.00 -28.96 -4.12
C TYR A 38 -43.48 -27.80 -3.27
N VAL A 39 -44.24 -26.86 -3.86
CA VAL A 39 -44.87 -25.76 -3.15
C VAL A 39 -46.38 -25.79 -3.41
N ARG A 40 -47.18 -25.79 -2.34
CA ARG A 40 -48.64 -25.84 -2.42
C ARG A 40 -49.18 -24.67 -3.23
N GLY A 41 -50.09 -24.94 -4.16
CA GLY A 41 -50.67 -23.95 -5.05
C GLY A 41 -49.79 -23.54 -6.24
N LEU A 42 -48.49 -23.89 -6.23
CA LEU A 42 -47.56 -23.60 -7.31
C LEU A 42 -47.09 -24.86 -8.06
N GLY A 43 -47.14 -26.04 -7.40
CA GLY A 43 -46.79 -27.32 -7.99
C GLY A 43 -45.34 -27.76 -7.71
N LEU A 44 -44.84 -28.67 -8.54
CA LEU A 44 -43.45 -29.17 -8.46
C LEU A 44 -42.50 -28.10 -9.01
N GLY A 45 -41.76 -27.44 -8.12
CA GLY A 45 -40.57 -26.68 -8.44
C GLY A 45 -39.32 -27.57 -8.56
N PRO A 46 -38.18 -27.02 -9.02
CA PRO A 46 -36.94 -27.76 -9.06
C PRO A 46 -36.51 -28.17 -7.65
N THR A 47 -36.25 -29.46 -7.44
CA THR A 47 -35.62 -29.95 -6.22
C THR A 47 -34.14 -29.54 -6.25
N PRO A 48 -33.66 -28.72 -5.30
CA PRO A 48 -32.29 -28.22 -5.33
C PRO A 48 -31.21 -29.32 -5.40
N SER A 49 -31.44 -30.46 -4.74
CA SER A 49 -30.53 -31.61 -4.80
C SER A 49 -30.45 -32.28 -6.18
N VAL A 50 -31.49 -32.13 -7.01
CA VAL A 50 -31.49 -32.60 -8.41
C VAL A 50 -30.68 -31.65 -9.28
N LEU A 51 -30.74 -30.33 -9.02
CA LEU A 51 -30.00 -29.33 -9.79
C LEU A 51 -28.52 -29.25 -9.40
N TRP A 52 -28.20 -29.30 -8.11
CA TRP A 52 -26.86 -29.05 -7.58
C TRP A 52 -26.20 -30.29 -6.94
N GLY A 53 -26.87 -31.44 -6.96
CA GLY A 53 -26.39 -32.67 -6.30
C GLY A 53 -26.39 -32.57 -4.77
N SER A 54 -26.13 -33.69 -4.09
CA SER A 54 -26.01 -33.74 -2.61
C SER A 54 -24.68 -33.16 -2.09
N LYS A 55 -23.91 -32.45 -2.93
CA LYS A 55 -22.56 -32.01 -2.62
C LYS A 55 -22.50 -30.48 -2.56
N SER A 56 -23.04 -29.91 -1.48
CA SER A 56 -22.62 -28.58 -1.02
C SER A 56 -21.35 -28.66 -0.17
N PHE A 57 -20.43 -29.59 -0.50
CA PHE A 57 -19.08 -29.44 0.01
C PHE A 57 -18.40 -28.48 -0.94
N VAL A 58 -18.08 -27.29 -0.42
CA VAL A 58 -17.00 -26.48 -0.96
C VAL A 58 -15.81 -27.42 -1.00
N GLU A 59 -15.56 -27.98 -2.19
CA GLU A 59 -14.35 -28.69 -2.50
C GLU A 59 -13.23 -27.79 -2.01
N ASN A 60 -12.40 -28.32 -1.11
CA ASN A 60 -11.21 -27.63 -0.64
C ASN A 60 -10.42 -27.34 -1.92
N ILE A 61 -10.58 -26.13 -2.46
CA ILE A 61 -9.80 -25.65 -3.59
C ILE A 61 -8.39 -25.71 -3.04
N VAL A 62 -7.67 -26.76 -3.44
CA VAL A 62 -6.23 -26.83 -3.26
C VAL A 62 -5.75 -25.59 -3.99
N VAL A 63 -5.44 -24.54 -3.22
CA VAL A 63 -4.74 -23.38 -3.71
C VAL A 63 -3.39 -23.93 -4.15
N GLU A 64 -3.27 -24.20 -5.45
CA GLU A 64 -2.03 -24.69 -6.04
C GLU A 64 -0.89 -23.76 -5.62
N ASP A 65 0.22 -24.35 -5.16
CA ASP A 65 1.47 -23.73 -4.71
C ASP A 65 2.07 -22.67 -5.66
N SER A 66 1.50 -22.45 -6.86
CA SER A 66 1.96 -21.46 -7.83
C SER A 66 1.94 -20.02 -7.30
N SER A 67 1.07 -19.69 -6.35
CA SER A 67 1.01 -18.36 -5.74
C SER A 67 2.22 -18.06 -4.85
N ASN A 68 2.89 -19.08 -4.31
CA ASN A 68 4.05 -18.92 -3.43
C ASN A 68 5.31 -18.54 -4.24
N ASP A 69 5.51 -19.16 -5.40
CA ASP A 69 6.67 -18.90 -6.25
C ASP A 69 6.70 -17.47 -6.81
N VAL A 70 5.52 -16.93 -7.16
CA VAL A 70 5.41 -15.54 -7.64
C VAL A 70 5.68 -14.56 -6.51
N ALA A 71 5.15 -14.82 -5.31
CA ALA A 71 5.40 -13.98 -4.13
C ALA A 71 6.89 -13.93 -3.78
N GLN A 72 7.57 -15.08 -3.76
CA GLN A 72 9.01 -15.14 -3.47
C GLN A 72 9.86 -14.40 -4.51
N ARG A 73 9.52 -14.51 -5.80
CA ARG A 73 10.22 -13.78 -6.87
C ARG A 73 10.07 -12.27 -6.72
N LEU A 74 8.86 -11.81 -6.40
CA LEU A 74 8.59 -10.39 -6.15
C LEU A 74 9.33 -9.88 -4.91
N GLU A 75 9.36 -10.66 -3.82
CA GLU A 75 10.12 -10.29 -2.61
C GLU A 75 11.64 -10.19 -2.89
N GLN A 76 12.18 -11.10 -3.71
CA GLN A 76 13.58 -11.06 -4.14
C GLN A 76 13.87 -9.80 -4.95
N GLU A 77 13.04 -9.49 -5.95
CA GLU A 77 13.19 -8.31 -6.81
C GLU A 77 13.09 -6.99 -6.00
N ILE A 78 12.17 -6.92 -5.03
CA ILE A 78 12.06 -5.77 -4.12
C ILE A 78 13.34 -5.59 -3.30
N THR A 79 13.95 -6.69 -2.85
CA THR A 79 15.17 -6.65 -2.04
C THR A 79 16.36 -6.18 -2.87
N GLU A 80 16.53 -6.72 -4.08
CA GLU A 80 17.58 -6.32 -5.02
C GLU A 80 17.45 -4.84 -5.43
N LEU A 81 16.24 -4.38 -5.74
CA LEU A 81 16.00 -2.98 -6.08
C LEU A 81 16.30 -2.03 -4.93
N LYS A 82 15.98 -2.42 -3.68
CA LYS A 82 16.31 -1.63 -2.49
C LYS A 82 17.81 -1.53 -2.26
N GLU A 83 18.54 -2.62 -2.42
CA GLU A 83 20.00 -2.63 -2.26
C GLU A 83 20.65 -1.70 -3.29
N LYS A 84 20.29 -1.85 -4.57
CA LYS A 84 20.78 -0.98 -5.64
C LYS A 84 20.46 0.50 -5.43
N GLN A 85 19.24 0.81 -4.95
CA GLN A 85 18.88 2.19 -4.61
C GLN A 85 19.73 2.75 -3.47
N ASN A 86 20.05 1.93 -2.48
CA ASN A 86 20.91 2.36 -1.38
C ASN A 86 22.35 2.62 -1.85
N GLU A 87 22.92 1.74 -2.67
CA GLU A 87 24.25 1.91 -3.26
C GLU A 87 24.35 3.20 -4.10
N GLU A 88 23.37 3.45 -4.98
CA GLU A 88 23.31 4.68 -5.78
C GLU A 88 23.19 5.93 -4.90
N MET A 89 22.40 5.87 -3.82
CA MET A 89 22.26 6.98 -2.87
C MET A 89 23.57 7.28 -2.15
N ASP A 90 24.29 6.24 -1.72
CA ASP A 90 25.59 6.38 -1.06
C ASP A 90 26.64 6.96 -2.01
N LEU A 91 26.67 6.52 -3.26
CA LEU A 91 27.57 7.06 -4.29
C LEU A 91 27.25 8.53 -4.58
N MET A 92 25.98 8.88 -4.72
CA MET A 92 25.54 10.26 -4.97
C MET A 92 25.88 11.18 -3.79
N LYS A 93 25.75 10.68 -2.56
CA LYS A 93 26.15 11.41 -1.35
C LYS A 93 27.65 11.66 -1.31
N GLN A 94 28.47 10.64 -1.56
CA GLN A 94 29.93 10.79 -1.62
C GLN A 94 30.37 11.77 -2.71
N ASN A 95 29.76 11.69 -3.90
CA ASN A 95 30.03 12.63 -4.99
C ASN A 95 29.63 14.07 -4.61
N HIS A 96 28.50 14.25 -3.92
CA HIS A 96 28.08 15.56 -3.43
C HIS A 96 29.09 16.12 -2.42
N GLU A 97 29.51 15.32 -1.44
CA GLU A 97 30.51 15.72 -0.43
C GLU A 97 31.85 16.08 -1.07
N LYS A 98 32.30 15.28 -2.04
CA LYS A 98 33.53 15.56 -2.81
C LYS A 98 33.42 16.88 -3.56
N LEU A 99 32.32 17.11 -4.29
CA LEU A 99 32.09 18.36 -5.03
C LEU A 99 32.08 19.59 -4.09
N GLN A 100 31.44 19.48 -2.93
CA GLN A 100 31.46 20.56 -1.92
C GLN A 100 32.88 20.85 -1.43
N SER A 101 33.68 19.81 -1.20
CA SER A 101 35.08 19.96 -0.76
C SER A 101 35.95 20.64 -1.83
N GLU A 102 35.79 20.28 -3.10
CA GLU A 102 36.53 20.90 -4.22
C GLU A 102 36.13 22.37 -4.41
N LEU A 103 34.84 22.69 -4.35
CA LEU A 103 34.35 24.07 -4.40
C LEU A 103 34.92 24.92 -3.26
N LEU A 104 35.04 24.35 -2.06
CA LEU A 104 35.63 25.02 -0.91
C LEU A 104 37.13 25.26 -1.10
N GLN A 105 37.87 24.30 -1.66
CA GLN A 105 39.28 24.47 -2.01
C GLN A 105 39.47 25.58 -3.05
N ILE A 106 38.66 25.60 -4.11
CA ILE A 106 38.71 26.65 -5.15
C ILE A 106 38.43 28.02 -4.52
N ARG A 107 37.42 28.12 -3.64
CA ARG A 107 37.12 29.38 -2.94
C ARG A 107 38.29 29.86 -2.09
N GLN A 108 38.93 28.98 -1.33
CA GLN A 108 40.09 29.34 -0.51
C GLN A 108 41.27 29.77 -1.37
N LEU A 109 41.50 29.09 -2.50
CA LEU A 109 42.54 29.43 -3.46
C LEU A 109 42.33 30.84 -4.02
N MET A 110 41.10 31.13 -4.47
CA MET A 110 40.71 32.45 -4.97
C MET A 110 40.91 33.55 -3.93
N GLN A 111 40.58 33.31 -2.66
CA GLN A 111 40.80 34.27 -1.58
C GLN A 111 42.28 34.58 -1.36
N LYS A 112 43.15 33.56 -1.41
CA LYS A 112 44.59 33.77 -1.30
C LYS A 112 45.12 34.65 -2.43
N TYR A 113 44.72 34.36 -3.67
CA TYR A 113 45.21 35.12 -4.82
C TYR A 113 44.63 36.54 -4.90
N ALA A 114 43.35 36.72 -4.58
CA ALA A 114 42.71 38.04 -4.53
C ALA A 114 43.34 38.94 -3.45
N LEU A 115 43.79 38.38 -2.32
CA LEU A 115 44.51 39.13 -1.29
C LEU A 115 45.93 39.51 -1.74
N THR A 116 46.61 38.64 -2.50
CA THR A 116 47.95 38.91 -3.05
C THR A 116 47.95 39.89 -4.23
N GLU A 117 46.81 40.13 -4.89
CA GLU A 117 46.61 41.19 -5.88
C GLU A 117 46.21 42.55 -5.26
N SER A 118 46.45 42.78 -3.97
CA SER A 118 46.56 44.15 -3.46
C SER A 118 47.83 44.80 -4.03
N PHE A 119 47.75 45.20 -5.30
CA PHE A 119 48.76 45.97 -6.02
C PHE A 119 49.10 47.23 -5.20
N PRO A 120 50.39 47.59 -5.03
CA PRO A 120 50.76 48.85 -4.43
C PRO A 120 50.20 49.98 -5.30
N GLN A 121 49.23 50.71 -4.76
CA GLN A 121 48.62 51.86 -5.39
C GLN A 121 49.64 53.02 -5.43
N ALA A 122 50.56 52.97 -6.40
CA ALA A 122 51.39 54.11 -6.76
C ALA A 122 50.57 55.02 -7.68
N ILE A 123 49.81 55.95 -7.09
CA ILE A 123 49.21 57.08 -7.81
C ILE A 123 50.00 58.35 -7.48
N ASN A 124 51.10 58.53 -8.21
CA ASN A 124 51.58 59.86 -8.56
C ASN A 124 51.04 60.15 -9.97
N GLY A 125 50.13 61.11 -10.11
CA GLY A 125 49.59 61.46 -11.43
C GLY A 125 48.38 62.39 -11.39
N THR A 126 48.67 63.68 -11.22
CA THR A 126 47.83 64.86 -11.48
C THR A 126 46.92 64.73 -12.72
N SER A 127 45.64 65.05 -12.58
CA SER A 127 44.92 66.07 -13.39
C SER A 127 43.43 66.08 -13.03
N ASN A 128 42.99 67.20 -12.47
CA ASN A 128 41.57 67.53 -12.34
C ASN A 128 41.02 67.83 -13.74
N GLU A 129 40.15 66.97 -14.28
CA GLU A 129 39.21 67.39 -15.31
C GLU A 129 37.77 67.20 -14.83
N GLN A 130 37.15 68.37 -14.69
CA GLN A 130 35.81 68.63 -14.21
C GLN A 130 34.81 68.34 -15.33
N VAL A 131 33.94 67.34 -15.14
CA VAL A 131 32.83 67.07 -16.06
C VAL A 131 31.68 68.05 -15.74
N PRO A 132 31.21 68.86 -16.71
CA PRO A 132 30.10 69.78 -16.46
C PRO A 132 28.78 69.00 -16.36
N ASN A 133 28.08 69.29 -15.28
CA ASN A 133 26.79 68.71 -14.93
C ASN A 133 25.68 69.45 -15.71
N HIS A 134 25.07 68.83 -16.71
CA HIS A 134 23.85 69.34 -17.32
C HIS A 134 22.70 68.36 -17.13
N ASN A 135 21.80 68.79 -16.24
CA ASN A 135 20.43 68.35 -16.13
C ASN A 135 19.72 68.35 -17.50
N SER A 136 18.78 67.43 -17.69
CA SER A 136 17.36 67.81 -17.78
C SER A 136 16.51 66.55 -17.84
N GLY A 137 15.78 66.29 -16.75
CA GLY A 137 14.65 65.38 -16.79
C GLY A 137 13.58 65.96 -17.71
N LYS A 138 12.96 65.09 -18.51
CA LYS A 138 11.66 65.37 -19.12
C LYS A 138 10.68 64.29 -18.69
N LYS A 139 9.55 64.80 -18.20
CA LYS A 139 8.31 64.09 -17.88
C LYS A 139 7.82 63.26 -19.06
#